data_AF-A0A915CJ10-F1
#
_entry.id   AF-A0A915CJ10-F1
#
_cell.length_a   1.000
_cell.length_b   1.000
_cell.length_c   1.000
_cell.angle_alpha   90.00
_cell.angle_beta   90.00
_cell.angle_gamma   90.00
#
_symmetry.space_group_name_H-M   'P 1'
#
loop_
_entity.id
_entity.type
_entity.pdbx_description
1 polymer ?
#
loop_
_entity_poly.entity_id
_entity_poly.type
_entity_poly.pdbx_seq_one_letter_code
_entity_poly.pdbx_strand_id
1 'polypeptide(L)'
;HYYDLIKHPVSGQWFTYNDARVIPSVAPGVSTEKDRISKVTPDMKGCYALVYRRRSEADEQVPEVPEHIEEILEEEFLAQTSATTESQQRWAN
;
A
#
# COMPACT_ATOMS: atom_id res chain seq x y z
N HIS A 1 16.52 0.20 -1.87
CA HIS A 1 15.35 0.46 -1.02
C HIS A 1 14.34 1.24 -1.85
N TYR A 2 13.18 0.64 -2.07
CA TYR A 2 12.13 1.11 -2.98
C TYR A 2 10.93 1.59 -2.18
N TYR A 3 10.11 2.43 -2.80
CA TYR A 3 8.83 2.85 -2.27
C TYR A 3 7.90 3.10 -3.46
N ASP A 4 6.60 2.99 -3.23
CA ASP A 4 5.59 3.16 -4.27
C ASP A 4 4.78 4.43 -4.04
N LEU A 5 4.44 5.11 -5.14
CA LEU A 5 3.50 6.22 -5.16
C LEU A 5 2.25 5.75 -5.90
N ILE A 6 1.17 5.56 -5.14
CA ILE A 6 -0.08 4.98 -5.68
C ILE A 6 -1.21 5.97 -5.45
N LYS A 7 -2.00 6.18 -6.51
CA LYS A 7 -3.27 6.91 -6.43
C LYS A 7 -4.36 5.94 -6.01
N HIS A 8 -4.98 6.18 -4.86
CA HIS A 8 -6.06 5.34 -4.37
C HIS A 8 -7.26 5.41 -5.33
N PRO A 9 -7.84 4.27 -5.76
CA PRO A 9 -8.87 4.25 -6.80
C PRO A 9 -10.18 4.94 -6.36
N VAL A 10 -10.61 4.76 -5.10
CA VAL A 10 -11.86 5.35 -4.59
C VAL A 10 -11.72 6.84 -4.25
N SER A 11 -10.78 7.22 -3.39
CA SER A 11 -10.61 8.61 -2.95
C SER A 11 -9.87 9.51 -3.94
N GLY A 12 -9.15 8.94 -4.91
CA GLY A 12 -8.30 9.69 -5.83
C GLY A 12 -7.05 10.34 -5.19
N GLN A 13 -6.84 10.15 -3.88
CA GLN A 13 -5.71 10.68 -3.13
C GLN A 13 -4.43 9.89 -3.41
N TRP A 14 -3.30 10.58 -3.49
CA TRP A 14 -1.99 9.93 -3.61
C TRP A 14 -1.42 9.55 -2.25
N PHE A 15 -0.74 8.41 -2.19
CA PHE A 15 -0.06 7.90 -1.00
C PHE A 15 1.34 7.40 -1.33
N THR A 16 2.24 7.55 -0.37
CA THR A 16 3.58 6.92 -0.38
C THR A 16 3.52 5.66 0.47
N TYR A 17 3.79 4.52 -0.15
CA TYR A 17 3.93 3.22 0.50
C TYR A 17 5.40 2.89 0.65
N ASN A 18 5.89 2.86 1.89
CA ASN A 18 7.27 2.50 2.22
C ASN A 18 7.26 1.45 3.33
N ASP A 19 7.32 0.18 2.94
CA ASP A 19 7.16 -0.97 3.83
C ASP A 19 5.88 -0.85 4.69
N ALA A 20 6.00 -0.90 6.02
CA ALA A 20 4.88 -0.77 6.94
C ALA A 20 4.32 0.67 7.06
N ARG A 21 4.93 1.66 6.41
CA ARG A 21 4.55 3.07 6.55
C ARG A 21 3.81 3.56 5.31
N VAL A 22 2.57 4.01 5.52
CA VAL A 22 1.72 4.63 4.49
C VAL A 22 1.41 6.07 4.90
N ILE A 23 1.70 7.05 4.03
CA ILE A 23 1.41 8.47 4.29
C ILE A 23 0.76 9.14 3.07
N PRO A 24 -0.16 10.11 3.26
CA PRO A 24 -0.66 10.93 2.16
C PRO A 24 0.47 11.68 1.45
N SER A 25 0.34 11.84 0.13
CA SER A 25 1.32 12.50 -0.73
C SER A 25 0.63 13.33 -1.81
N VAL A 26 1.43 14.10 -2.54
CA VAL A 26 0.99 14.87 -3.71
C VAL A 26 1.16 14.05 -4.99
N ALA A 27 0.49 14.47 -6.07
CA ALA A 27 0.66 13.83 -7.37
C ALA A 27 2.13 13.92 -7.83
N PRO A 28 2.77 12.78 -8.18
CA PRO A 28 4.14 12.78 -8.67
C PRO A 28 4.26 13.57 -9.97
N GLY A 29 5.41 14.21 -10.19
CA GLY A 29 5.69 14.99 -11.40
C GLY A 29 5.02 16.37 -11.47
N VAL A 30 4.15 16.72 -10.51
CA VAL A 30 3.57 18.07 -10.39
C VAL A 30 4.41 18.87 -9.40
N SER A 31 5.58 19.38 -9.83
CA SER A 31 6.32 20.36 -9.03
C SER A 31 5.63 21.72 -9.17
N THR A 32 4.89 22.15 -8.16
CA THR A 32 4.34 23.52 -8.09
C THR A 32 5.41 24.54 -7.68
N GLU A 33 6.52 24.08 -7.09
CA GLU A 33 7.65 24.93 -6.74
C GLU A 33 8.58 25.09 -7.94
N LYS A 34 8.68 26.32 -8.45
CA LYS A 34 9.62 26.73 -9.49
C LYS A 34 11.10 26.60 -9.07
N ASP A 35 11.39 26.36 -7.79
CA ASP A 35 12.72 26.56 -7.21
C ASP A 35 13.54 25.28 -6.97
N ARG A 36 13.04 24.10 -7.33
CA ARG A 36 13.73 22.82 -7.05
C ARG A 36 14.60 22.28 -8.18
N ILE A 37 14.91 23.10 -9.19
CA ILE A 37 15.69 22.64 -10.37
C ILE A 37 17.21 22.61 -10.12
N SER A 38 17.73 23.19 -9.03
CA SER A 38 19.16 23.53 -9.01
C SER A 38 20.13 22.50 -8.44
N LYS A 39 19.70 21.42 -7.77
CA LYS A 39 20.63 20.39 -7.29
C LYS A 39 20.01 19.00 -7.32
N VAL A 40 20.40 18.22 -8.33
CA VAL A 40 20.27 16.76 -8.30
C VAL A 40 21.07 16.26 -7.10
N THR A 41 20.39 15.92 -6.00
CA THR A 41 21.05 15.21 -4.91
C THR A 41 21.23 13.75 -5.33
N PRO A 42 22.26 13.04 -4.84
CA PRO A 42 22.44 11.60 -5.08
C PRO A 42 21.21 10.75 -4.69
N ASP A 43 20.33 11.33 -3.87
CA ASP A 43 19.08 10.74 -3.39
C ASP A 43 17.91 10.88 -4.36
N MET A 44 18.15 11.36 -5.60
CA MET A 44 17.17 11.31 -6.69
C MET A 44 16.94 9.86 -7.11
N LYS A 45 16.20 9.13 -6.27
CA LYS A 45 15.65 7.81 -6.55
C LYS A 45 14.76 7.94 -7.78
N GLY A 46 15.30 7.56 -8.93
CA GLY A 46 14.57 7.54 -10.18
C GLY A 46 13.36 6.61 -10.08
N CYS A 47 12.31 6.94 -10.83
CA CYS A 47 11.17 6.05 -10.98
C CYS A 47 11.62 4.83 -11.82
N TYR A 48 11.60 3.65 -11.21
CA TYR A 48 12.02 2.42 -11.86
C TYR A 48 10.91 1.80 -12.74
N ALA A 49 9.64 1.96 -12.34
CA ALA A 49 8.49 1.40 -13.04
C ALA A 49 7.28 2.33 -12.93
N LEU A 50 6.47 2.32 -13.99
CA LEU A 50 5.21 3.06 -14.06
C LEU A 50 4.08 2.08 -14.39
N VAL A 51 2.99 2.19 -13.64
CA VAL A 51 1.79 1.37 -13.84
C VAL A 51 0.65 2.29 -14.26
N TYR A 52 0.02 1.98 -15.38
CA TYR A 52 -1.08 2.75 -15.96
C TYR A 52 -2.33 1.89 -16.07
N ARG A 53 -3.49 2.52 -15.90
CA ARG A 53 -4.80 1.94 -16.20
C ARG A 53 -5.35 2.57 -17.47
N ARG A 54 -6.04 1.78 -18.32
CA ARG A 54 -6.71 2.34 -19.50
C ARG A 54 -7.84 3.25 -19.06
N ARG A 55 -8.04 4.34 -19.79
CA ARG A 55 -9.07 5.33 -19.45
C ARG A 55 -10.49 4.74 -19.47
N SER A 56 -10.76 3.78 -20.35
CA SER A 56 -12.04 3.06 -20.42
C SER A 56 -12.34 2.23 -19.18
N GLU A 57 -11.31 1.83 -18.44
CA GLU A 57 -11.38 0.98 -17.24
C GLU A 57 -11.29 1.83 -15.95
N ALA A 58 -11.20 3.16 -16.07
CA ALA A 58 -11.00 4.06 -14.93
C ALA A 58 -12.13 3.97 -13.90
N ASP A 59 -13.35 3.66 -14.35
CA ASP A 59 -14.54 3.51 -13.53
C ASP A 59 -14.81 2.05 -13.12
N GLU A 60 -13.94 1.11 -13.50
CA GLU A 60 -14.04 -0.27 -13.02
C GLU A 60 -13.79 -0.29 -11.52
N GLN A 61 -14.82 -0.76 -10.80
CA GLN A 61 -14.77 -0.94 -9.37
C GLN A 61 -13.73 -1.99 -9.00
N VAL A 62 -13.10 -1.81 -7.84
CA VAL A 62 -12.25 -2.84 -7.26
C VAL A 62 -13.13 -4.06 -7.01
N PRO A 63 -12.78 -5.25 -7.51
CA PRO A 63 -13.60 -6.44 -7.31
C PRO A 63 -13.73 -6.74 -5.82
N GLU A 64 -14.92 -7.16 -5.40
CA GLU A 64 -15.15 -7.63 -4.04
C GLU A 64 -14.43 -8.96 -3.83
N VAL A 65 -13.97 -9.18 -2.60
CA VAL A 65 -13.37 -10.45 -2.22
C VAL A 65 -14.50 -11.49 -2.13
N PRO A 66 -14.35 -12.69 -2.73
CA PRO A 66 -15.37 -13.72 -2.61
C PRO A 66 -15.59 -14.16 -1.15
N GLU A 67 -16.84 -14.31 -0.73
CA GLU A 67 -17.23 -14.64 0.67
C GLU A 67 -16.46 -15.84 1.24
N HIS A 68 -16.37 -16.94 0.49
CA HIS A 68 -15.67 -18.15 0.93
C HIS A 68 -14.17 -17.93 1.24
N ILE A 69 -13.53 -16.91 0.63
CA ILE A 69 -12.14 -16.56 0.93
C ILE A 69 -12.07 -15.77 2.24
N GLU A 70 -13.03 -14.89 2.49
CA GLU A 70 -13.11 -14.15 3.75
C GLU A 70 -13.31 -15.11 4.94
N GLU A 71 -14.21 -16.08 4.79
CA GLU A 71 -14.48 -17.11 5.80
C GLU A 71 -13.22 -17.92 6.15
N ILE A 72 -12.50 -18.42 5.14
CA ILE A 72 -11.26 -19.19 5.34
C ILE A 72 -10.21 -18.36 6.09
N LEU A 73 -10.05 -17.08 5.71
CA LEU A 73 -9.06 -16.20 6.35
C LEU A 73 -9.41 -15.90 7.81
N GLU A 74 -10.70 -15.74 8.12
CA GLU A 74 -11.16 -15.52 9.49
C GLU A 74 -10.93 -16.76 10.36
N GLU A 75 -11.25 -17.95 9.85
CA GLU A 75 -10.97 -19.22 10.53
C GLU A 75 -9.48 -19.42 10.79
N GLU A 76 -8.62 -19.19 9.80
CA GLU A 76 -7.16 -19.28 9.94
C GLU A 76 -6.62 -18.29 10.97
N PHE A 77 -7.14 -17.05 10.98
CA PHE A 77 -6.77 -16.04 11.96
C PHE A 77 -7.14 -16.44 13.39
N LEU A 78 -8.36 -16.97 13.59
CA LEU A 78 -8.81 -17.48 14.89
C LEU A 78 -8.00 -18.68 15.36
N ALA A 79 -7.64 -19.59 14.46
CA ALA A 79 -6.79 -20.73 14.79
C ALA A 79 -5.38 -20.28 15.21
N GLN A 80 -4.79 -19.31 14.51
CA GLN A 80 -3.45 -18.80 14.80
C GLN A 80 -3.39 -18.02 16.11
N THR A 81 -4.40 -17.19 16.39
CA THR A 81 -4.50 -16.43 17.65
C THR A 81 -4.68 -17.37 18.85
N SER A 82 -5.57 -18.36 18.72
CA SER A 82 -5.80 -19.38 19.77
C SER A 82 -4.53 -20.17 20.08
N ALA A 83 -3.83 -20.67 19.06
CA ALA A 83 -2.56 -21.40 19.24
C ALA A 83 -1.46 -20.54 19.89
N THR A 84 -1.43 -19.24 19.60
CA THR A 84 -0.50 -18.29 20.22
C THR A 84 -0.82 -18.04 21.69
N THR A 85 -2.11 -17.89 22.04
CA THR A 85 -2.56 -17.74 23.43
C THR A 85 -2.27 -18.99 24.27
N GLU A 86 -2.54 -20.19 23.74
CA GLU A 86 -2.22 -21.45 24.43
C GLU A 86 -0.71 -21.63 24.65
N SER A 87 0.09 -21.25 23.66
CA SER A 87 1.55 -21.29 23.77
C SER A 87 2.05 -20.31 24.84
N GLN A 88 1.52 -19.08 24.91
CA GLN A 88 1.91 -18.12 25.94
C GLN A 88 1.51 -18.58 27.36
N GLN A 89 0.34 -19.19 27.54
CA GLN A 89 -0.10 -19.74 28.83
C GLN A 89 0.75 -20.92 29.30
N ARG A 90 1.23 -21.77 28.39
CA ARG A 90 2.12 -22.89 28.74
C ARG A 90 3.49 -22.46 29.27
N TRP A 91 3.98 -21.30 28.86
CA TRP A 91 5.31 -20.79 29.26
C TRP A 91 5.22 -19.84 30.47
N ALA A 92 4.00 -19.50 30.91
CA ALA A 92 3.73 -18.65 32.06
C ALA A 92 3.48 -19.43 33.37
N ASN A 93 3.46 -20.76 33.33
CA ASN A 93 3.29 -21.67 34.48
C ASN A 93 4.59 -22.41 34.81
#